data_AF-A0A8T4BYN0-F1
#
_entry.id   AF-A0A8T4BYN0-F1
#
_cell.length_a   1.000
_cell.length_b   1.000
_cell.length_c   1.000
_cell.angle_alpha   90.00
_cell.angle_beta   90.00
_cell.angle_gamma   90.00
#
_symmetry.space_group_name_H-M   'P 1'
#
loop_
_entity.id
_entity.type
_entity.pdbx_description
1 polymer ?
#
loop_
_entity_poly.entity_id
_entity_poly.type
_entity_poly.pdbx_seq_one_letter_code
_entity_poly.pdbx_strand_id
1 'polypeptide(L)' 'MGPKDSYSKFEKVRIVSARALQISQGSPLMIDLGPEEADGFDPTNIALKEWEAELIPIDIKRESKKKRSMGWS' A
#
# COMPACT_ATOMS: atom_id res chain seq x y z
N MET A 1 -2.52 6.92 6.60
CA MET A 1 -3.24 5.63 6.63
C MET A 1 -4.56 5.81 7.33
N GLY A 2 -5.66 5.49 6.66
CA GLY A 2 -6.91 5.21 7.36
C GLY A 2 -6.84 3.87 8.09
N PRO A 3 -7.82 3.54 8.95
CA PRO A 3 -7.87 2.22 9.57
C PRO A 3 -7.89 1.13 8.49
N LYS A 4 -7.11 0.06 8.67
CA LYS A 4 -6.95 -1.05 7.71
C LYS A 4 -8.28 -1.64 7.24
N ASP A 5 -9.29 -1.68 8.11
CA ASP A 5 -10.63 -2.19 7.82
C ASP A 5 -11.45 -1.30 6.87
N SER A 6 -11.00 -0.06 6.63
CA SER A 6 -11.67 0.87 5.73
C SER A 6 -11.31 0.66 4.26
N TYR A 7 -10.28 -0.13 3.95
CA TYR A 7 -9.86 -0.39 2.57
C TYR A 7 -10.60 -1.60 1.98
N SER A 8 -11.07 -1.45 0.74
CA SER A 8 -11.59 -2.58 -0.03
C SER A 8 -10.48 -3.58 -0.37
N LYS A 9 -10.86 -4.82 -0.74
CA LYS A 9 -9.91 -5.84 -1.20
C LYS A 9 -9.05 -5.35 -2.38
N PHE A 10 -9.65 -4.60 -3.31
CA PHE A 10 -8.95 -4.04 -4.47
C PHE A 10 -7.96 -2.94 -4.08
N GLU A 11 -8.36 -2.08 -3.15
CA GLU A 11 -7.51 -1.03 -2.58
C GLU A 11 -6.30 -1.66 -1.86
N LYS A 12 -6.52 -2.65 -0.99
CA LYS A 12 -5.44 -3.40 -0.33
C LYS A 12 -4.46 -4.00 -1.34
N VAL A 13 -4.97 -4.72 -2.35
CA VAL A 13 -4.13 -5.33 -3.40
C VAL A 13 -3.31 -4.27 -4.11
N ARG A 14 -3.92 -3.13 -4.47
CA ARG A 14 -3.21 -2.06 -5.19
C ARG A 14 -2.08 -1.45 -4.35
N ILE A 15 -2.31 -1.23 -3.06
CA ILE A 15 -1.31 -0.74 -2.12
C ILE A 15 -0.14 -1.72 -2.03
N VAL A 16 -0.41 -3.00 -1.76
CA VAL A 16 0.63 -4.02 -1.62
C VAL A 16 1.43 -4.18 -2.92
N SER A 17 0.76 -4.23 -4.08
CA SER A 17 1.45 -4.33 -5.38
C SER A 17 2.34 -3.13 -5.68
N ALA A 18 1.85 -1.90 -5.38
CA ALA A 18 2.65 -0.70 -5.56
C ALA A 18 3.85 -0.67 -4.62
N ARG A 19 3.68 -1.10 -3.36
CA ARG A 19 4.76 -1.17 -2.38
C ARG A 19 5.80 -2.23 -2.73
N ALA A 20 5.37 -3.41 -3.17
CA ALA A 20 6.28 -4.45 -3.66
C ALA A 20 7.15 -3.95 -4.81
N LEU A 21 6.58 -3.20 -5.76
CA LEU A 21 7.34 -2.57 -6.85
C LEU A 21 8.40 -1.59 -6.32
N GLN A 22 8.07 -0.74 -5.34
CA GLN A 22 9.03 0.18 -4.74
C GLN A 22 10.21 -0.58 -4.09
N ILE A 23 9.91 -1.67 -3.37
CA ILE A 23 10.93 -2.50 -2.74
C ILE A 23 11.84 -3.13 -3.79
N SER A 24 11.28 -3.67 -4.88
CA SER A 24 12.06 -4.21 -6.00
C SER A 24 12.98 -3.17 -6.65
N GLN A 25 12.64 -1.88 -6.55
CA GLN A 25 13.45 -0.76 -7.04
C GLN A 25 14.50 -0.27 -6.02
N GLY A 26 14.67 -0.94 -4.88
CA GLY A 26 15.62 -0.56 -3.85
C GLY A 26 15.10 0.51 -2.88
N SER A 27 13.78 0.71 -2.80
CA SER A 27 13.20 1.57 -1.76
C SER A 27 13.51 1.02 -0.37
N PRO A 28 13.80 1.88 0.62
CA PRO A 28 14.06 1.43 1.98
C PRO A 28 12.85 0.72 2.57
N LEU A 29 13.14 -0.32 3.35
CA LEU A 29 12.16 -1.11 4.07
C LEU A 29 11.81 -0.45 5.40
N MET A 30 10.56 -0.59 5.83
CA MET A 30 10.07 -0.10 7.12
C MET A 30 10.12 -1.16 8.22
N ILE A 31 10.50 -2.38 7.88
CA ILE A 31 10.66 -3.51 8.80
C ILE A 31 12.09 -4.03 8.75
N ASP A 32 12.55 -4.60 9.85
CA ASP A 32 13.81 -5.35 9.87
C ASP A 32 13.59 -6.72 9.22
N LEU A 33 14.49 -7.07 8.29
CA LEU A 33 14.51 -8.39 7.69
C LEU A 33 15.23 -9.38 8.62
N GLY A 34 14.59 -10.50 8.89
CA GLY A 34 15.23 -11.62 9.55
C GLY A 34 16.18 -12.38 8.61
N PRO A 35 16.88 -13.39 9.12
CA PRO A 35 17.81 -14.21 8.34
C PRO A 35 17.14 -14.93 7.17
N GLU A 36 15.89 -15.37 7.33
CA GLU A 36 15.16 -16.11 6.30
C GLU A 36 14.75 -15.24 5.12
N GLU A 37 14.34 -13.99 5.39
CA GLU A 37 13.94 -13.04 4.34
C GLU A 37 15.13 -12.47 3.56
N ALA A 38 16.33 -12.48 4.18
CA ALA A 38 17.55 -12.10 3.50
C ALA A 38 18.00 -13.16 2.47
N ASP A 39 17.79 -14.45 2.77
CA ASP A 39 18.14 -15.57 1.88
C ASP A 39 17.10 -15.74 0.75
N GLY A 40 15.82 -15.48 1.06
CA GLY A 40 14.69 -15.57 0.13
C GLY A 40 13.98 -14.23 -0.10
N PHE A 41 14.69 -13.22 -0.60
CA PHE A 41 14.15 -11.88 -0.78
C PHE A 41 12.97 -11.83 -1.77
N ASP A 42 11.75 -11.76 -1.24
CA ASP A 42 10.51 -11.55 -2.00
C ASP A 42 9.87 -10.21 -1.64
N PRO A 43 9.95 -9.20 -2.53
CA PRO A 43 9.33 -7.88 -2.36
C PRO A 43 7.85 -7.92 -2.02
N THR A 44 7.12 -8.93 -2.51
CA THR A 44 5.67 -9.07 -2.28
C THR A 44 5.40 -9.47 -0.84
N ASN A 45 6.16 -10.43 -0.31
CA ASN A 45 6.04 -10.86 1.07
C ASN A 45 6.47 -9.76 2.05
N ILE A 46 7.52 -9.01 1.72
CA ILE A 46 7.97 -7.86 2.53
C ILE A 46 6.89 -6.78 2.56
N ALA A 47 6.30 -6.44 1.41
CA ALA A 47 5.17 -5.50 1.36
C ALA A 47 3.95 -5.99 2.17
N LEU A 48 3.64 -7.29 2.15
CA LEU A 48 2.56 -7.85 2.97
C LEU A 48 2.85 -7.71 4.47
N LYS A 49 4.09 -7.95 4.90
CA LYS A 49 4.50 -7.78 6.31
C LYS A 49 4.42 -6.32 6.74
N GLU A 50 4.86 -5.37 5.91
CA GLU A 50 4.71 -3.94 6.20
C GLU A 50 3.23 -3.54 6.29
N TRP A 51 2.35 -4.14 5.47
CA TRP A 51 0.89 -3.90 5.56
C TRP A 51 0.31 -4.45 6.86
N GLU A 52 0.78 -5.61 7.31
CA GLU A 52 0.34 -6.22 8.56
C GLU A 52 0.79 -5.43 9.79
N ALA A 53 1.99 -4.86 9.74
CA ALA A 53 2.53 -3.97 10.76
C ALA A 53 1.98 -2.53 10.69
N GLU A 54 1.13 -2.20 9.70
CA GLU A 54 0.61 -0.85 9.44
C GLU A 54 1.70 0.21 9.16
N LEU A 55 2.84 -0.21 8.61
CA LEU A 55 4.02 0.62 8.34
C LEU A 55 4.17 1.05 6.88
N ILE A 56 3.25 0.68 5.99
CA ILE A 56 3.36 1.03 4.57
C ILE A 56 3.35 2.56 4.36
N PRO A 57 4.32 3.14 3.63
CA PRO A 57 4.44 4.59 3.45
C PRO A 57 3.58 5.18 2.32
N ILE A 58 2.58 4.45 1.83
CA ILE A 58 1.68 4.89 0.74
C ILE A 58 0.21 4.70 1.11
N ASP A 59 -0.65 5.58 0.59
CA ASP A 59 -2.08 5.60 0.89
C ASP A 59 -2.89 5.88 -0.40
N ILE A 60 -4.21 5.64 -0.35
CA ILE A 60 -5.13 5.83 -1.48
C ILE A 60 -5.86 7.16 -1.33
N LYS A 61 -5.83 7.97 -2.40
CA LYS A 61 -6.71 9.14 -2.53
C LYS A 61 -8.02 8.72 -3.17
N ARG A 62 -9.12 8.85 -2.43
CA ARG A 62 -10.47 8.62 -2.94
C ARG A 62 -11.00 9.89 -3.61
N GLU A 63 -11.44 9.77 -4.85
CA GLU A 63 -12.12 10.87 -5.51
C GLU A 63 -13.54 10.97 -4.97
N SER A 64 -13.83 12.02 -4.20
CA SER A 64 -15.21 12.34 -3.82
C SER A 64 -15.95 12.78 -5.09
N LYS A 65 -17.10 12.16 -5.40
CA LYS A 65 -18.00 12.68 -6.45
C LYS A 65 -18.35 14.12 -6.11
N LYS A 66 -17.69 15.11 -6.73
CA LYS A 66 -18.20 16.49 -6.72
C LYS A 66 -19.61 16.41 -7.32
N LYS A 67 -20.63 16.80 -6.55
CA LYS A 67 -21.95 17.06 -7.13
C LYS A 67 -21.69 18.10 -8.21
N ARG A 68 -21.80 17.71 -9.48
CA ARG A 68 -21.84 18.66 -10.59
C ARG A 68 -23.11 19.49 -10.34
N SER A 69 -22.97 20.63 -9.68
CA SER A 69 -23.99 21.66 -9.66
C SER A 69 -24.11 22.16 -11.09
N MET A 70 -24.91 21.46 -11.89
CA MET A 70 -25.27 21.89 -13.23
C MET A 70 -26.32 22.98 -13.05
N GLY A 71 -25.85 24.18 -12.69
CA GLY A 71 -26.62 25.39 -12.84
C GLY A 71 -26.63 25.72 -14.33
N TRP A 72 -27.62 25.21 -15.06
CA TRP A 72 -28.00 25.79 -16.34
C TRP A 72 -28.84 27.02 -15.99
N SER A 73 -28.23 28.20 -16.06
CA SER A 73 -28.95 29.47 -16.15
C SER A 73 -29.21 29.79 -17.62
#